data_AF-A0A2I1DM74-F1
#
_entry.id   AF-A0A2I1DM74-F1
#
_cell.length_a   1.000
_cell.length_b   1.000
_cell.length_c   1.000
_cell.angle_alpha   90.00
_cell.angle_beta   90.00
_cell.angle_gamma   90.00
#
_symmetry.space_group_name_H-M   'P 1'
#
loop_
_entity.id
_entity.type
_entity.pdbx_description
1 polymer ?
#
loop_
_entity_poly.entity_id
_entity_poly.type
_entity_poly.pdbx_seq_one_letter_code
_entity_poly.pdbx_strand_id
1 'polypeptide(L)'
;MHSAGGILKVTRYADGSLVVKENFNVNKQLVGITAMLKAANFDPTDRNWVMASYNPAGKVLSFGKVGSCIACHVLVRHQDLVFAPPPTQLLPITTWKAFFPKQEINPVYVALIKHHPEALVR
;
A
#
# COMPACT_ATOMS: atom_id res chain seq x y z
N MET A 1 10.10 -18.92 -26.36
CA MET A 1 9.51 -17.85 -25.53
C MET A 1 10.11 -17.97 -24.14
N HIS A 2 11.05 -17.11 -23.76
CA HIS A 2 11.62 -17.12 -22.42
C HIS A 2 10.79 -16.20 -21.54
N SER A 3 10.08 -16.79 -20.58
CA SER A 3 9.31 -16.07 -19.56
C SER A 3 10.26 -15.22 -18.72
N ALA A 4 10.07 -13.90 -18.74
CA ALA A 4 10.78 -12.98 -17.86
C ALA A 4 10.58 -13.41 -16.40
N GLY A 5 11.68 -13.68 -15.70
CA GLY A 5 11.69 -14.12 -14.31
C GLY A 5 10.89 -13.18 -13.43
N GLY A 6 9.73 -13.64 -12.97
CA GLY A 6 8.92 -12.94 -11.99
C GLY A 6 9.62 -12.92 -10.63
N ILE A 7 9.51 -11.80 -9.93
CA ILE A 7 10.06 -11.56 -8.59
C ILE A 7 9.54 -12.63 -7.62
N LEU A 8 10.46 -13.42 -7.05
CA LEU A 8 10.20 -14.70 -6.36
C LEU A 8 9.62 -14.60 -4.94
N LYS A 9 9.36 -13.41 -4.38
CA LYS A 9 8.94 -13.24 -2.97
C LYS A 9 7.99 -12.06 -2.72
N VAL A 10 6.82 -12.06 -3.33
CA VAL A 10 5.76 -11.09 -3.03
C VAL A 10 4.49 -11.84 -2.69
N THR A 11 4.06 -11.77 -1.43
CA THR A 11 2.72 -12.21 -1.05
C THR A 11 1.73 -11.20 -1.59
N ARG A 12 0.91 -11.62 -2.57
CA ARG A 12 -0.19 -10.80 -3.06
C ARG A 12 -1.41 -11.03 -2.17
N TYR A 13 -2.24 -10.02 -2.05
CA TYR A 13 -3.51 -10.16 -1.34
C TYR A 13 -4.45 -11.03 -2.17
N ALA A 14 -5.16 -11.94 -1.49
CA ALA A 14 -6.18 -12.78 -2.12
C ALA A 14 -7.39 -11.93 -2.54
N ASP A 15 -8.12 -12.37 -3.56
CA ASP A 15 -9.41 -11.76 -3.89
C ASP A 15 -10.33 -11.78 -2.65
N GLY A 16 -11.07 -10.70 -2.46
CA GLY A 16 -11.87 -10.45 -1.25
C GLY A 16 -11.10 -9.72 -0.12
N SER A 17 -9.78 -9.56 -0.23
CA SER A 17 -9.01 -8.79 0.77
C SER A 17 -9.45 -7.33 0.82
N LEU A 18 -9.58 -6.79 2.03
CA LEU A 18 -9.93 -5.40 2.30
C LEU A 18 -8.84 -4.75 3.15
N VAL A 19 -8.27 -3.65 2.64
CA VAL A 19 -7.37 -2.78 3.39
C VAL A 19 -8.12 -1.50 3.73
N VAL A 20 -8.16 -1.13 5.00
CA VAL A 20 -8.76 0.11 5.48
C VAL A 20 -7.70 0.94 6.17
N LYS A 21 -7.64 2.23 5.83
CA LYS A 21 -6.80 3.22 6.48
C LYS A 21 -7.68 4.35 7.02
N GLU A 22 -7.59 4.55 8.31
CA GLU A 22 -8.23 5.66 9.02
C GLU A 22 -7.21 6.80 9.17
N ASN A 23 -7.63 8.02 8.82
CA ASN A 23 -6.80 9.20 8.93
C ASN A 23 -7.29 10.04 10.10
N PHE A 24 -6.40 10.30 11.05
CA PHE A 24 -6.67 11.13 12.21
C PHE A 24 -5.86 12.43 12.15
N ASN A 25 -6.44 13.53 12.62
CA ASN A 25 -5.69 14.78 12.81
C ASN A 25 -4.84 14.74 14.09
N VAL A 26 -4.12 15.83 14.37
CA VAL A 26 -3.26 15.97 15.57
C VAL A 26 -4.02 15.82 16.90
N ASN A 27 -5.32 16.08 16.90
CA ASN A 27 -6.21 15.92 18.06
C ASN A 27 -6.84 14.52 18.14
N LYS A 28 -6.37 13.57 17.31
CA LYS A 28 -6.91 12.21 17.18
C LYS A 28 -8.39 12.16 16.76
N GLN A 29 -8.84 13.16 16.02
CA GLN A 29 -10.19 13.15 15.43
C GLN A 29 -10.12 12.51 14.04
N LEU A 30 -11.06 11.60 13.75
CA LEU A 30 -11.16 10.98 12.43
C LEU A 30 -11.52 12.04 11.39
N VAL A 31 -10.69 12.18 10.36
CA VAL A 31 -10.87 13.16 9.28
C VAL A 31 -11.16 12.53 7.92
N GLY A 32 -10.97 11.22 7.80
CA GLY A 32 -11.34 10.49 6.60
C GLY A 32 -10.93 9.02 6.65
N ILE A 33 -11.61 8.23 5.83
CA ILE A 33 -11.35 6.79 5.69
C ILE A 33 -11.02 6.54 4.23
N THR A 34 -9.98 5.75 3.98
CA THR A 34 -9.65 5.24 2.65
C THR A 34 -9.65 3.73 2.69
N ALA A 35 -10.22 3.09 1.67
CA ALA A 35 -10.31 1.65 1.58
C ALA A 35 -9.84 1.15 0.22
N MET A 36 -9.28 -0.05 0.19
CA MET A 36 -8.92 -0.77 -1.02
C MET A 36 -9.47 -2.19 -0.93
N LEU A 37 -10.33 -2.58 -1.87
CA LEU A 37 -10.90 -3.93 -1.97
C LEU A 37 -10.28 -4.66 -3.16
N LYS A 38 -9.78 -5.87 -2.94
CA LYS A 38 -9.29 -6.76 -4.00
C LYS A 38 -10.48 -7.48 -4.63
N ALA A 39 -10.98 -6.98 -5.76
CA ALA A 39 -12.17 -7.53 -6.41
C ALA A 39 -11.80 -8.32 -7.67
N ALA A 40 -12.06 -9.63 -7.65
CA ALA A 40 -11.75 -10.52 -8.76
C ALA A 40 -12.23 -9.94 -10.11
N ASN A 41 -11.34 -9.96 -11.12
CA ASN A 41 -11.60 -9.50 -12.49
C ASN A 41 -12.01 -8.02 -12.66
N PHE A 42 -11.84 -7.17 -11.64
CA PHE A 42 -12.19 -5.74 -11.74
C PHE A 42 -11.27 -4.96 -12.68
N ASP A 43 -9.96 -5.07 -12.47
CA ASP A 43 -8.95 -4.40 -13.29
C ASP A 43 -7.60 -5.10 -13.22
N PRO A 44 -7.33 -6.06 -14.12
CA PRO A 44 -6.07 -6.80 -14.09
C PRO A 44 -4.80 -5.92 -14.21
N THR A 45 -4.91 -4.74 -14.85
CA THR A 45 -3.80 -3.79 -15.00
C THR A 45 -3.38 -3.23 -13.65
N ASP A 46 -4.35 -2.81 -12.85
CA ASP A 46 -4.15 -2.27 -11.50
C ASP A 46 -4.37 -3.35 -10.42
N ARG A 47 -4.03 -4.59 -10.78
CA ARG A 47 -4.07 -5.76 -9.89
C ARG A 47 -5.39 -5.90 -9.15
N ASN A 48 -6.51 -5.62 -9.79
CA ASN A 48 -7.86 -5.84 -9.27
C ASN A 48 -8.22 -5.02 -8.01
N TRP A 49 -7.53 -3.90 -7.76
CA TRP A 49 -7.88 -3.04 -6.63
C TRP A 49 -8.98 -2.04 -6.98
N VAL A 50 -10.05 -2.09 -6.21
CA VAL A 50 -11.08 -1.04 -6.15
C VAL A 50 -10.69 -0.09 -5.01
N MET A 51 -10.48 1.18 -5.32
CA MET A 51 -10.07 2.18 -4.34
C MET A 51 -11.24 3.08 -3.97
N ALA A 52 -11.35 3.45 -2.70
CA ALA A 52 -12.44 4.29 -2.22
C ALA A 52 -11.97 5.26 -1.13
N SER A 53 -12.60 6.42 -1.06
CA SER A 53 -12.46 7.35 0.06
C SER A 53 -13.82 7.76 0.59
N TYR A 54 -13.88 7.97 1.90
CA TYR A 54 -15.07 8.32 2.63
C TYR A 54 -14.77 9.47 3.59
N ASN A 55 -15.77 10.34 3.80
CA ASN A 55 -15.71 11.26 4.93
C ASN A 55 -15.93 10.48 6.26
N PRO A 56 -15.73 11.12 7.42
CA PRO A 56 -15.93 10.46 8.72
C PRO A 56 -17.35 9.92 8.98
N ALA A 57 -18.35 10.41 8.25
CA ALA A 57 -19.74 9.94 8.33
C ALA A 57 -20.03 8.75 7.39
N GLY A 58 -19.02 8.23 6.68
CA GLY A 58 -19.17 7.12 5.74
C GLY A 58 -19.73 7.52 4.37
N LYS A 59 -19.86 8.82 4.07
CA LYS A 59 -20.24 9.27 2.72
C LYS A 59 -19.08 9.02 1.76
N VAL A 60 -19.36 8.33 0.65
CA VAL A 60 -18.41 8.12 -0.44
C VAL A 60 -18.00 9.47 -1.05
N LEU A 61 -16.70 9.71 -1.15
CA LEU A 61 -16.10 10.86 -1.81
C LEU A 61 -15.49 10.46 -3.17
N SER A 62 -14.91 9.27 -3.26
CA SER A 62 -14.42 8.67 -4.51
C SER A 62 -14.48 7.14 -4.44
N PHE A 63 -14.61 6.47 -5.58
CA PHE A 63 -14.71 5.00 -5.68
C PHE A 63 -14.25 4.50 -7.06
N GLY A 64 -13.70 3.29 -7.14
CA GLY A 64 -13.33 2.60 -8.38
C GLY A 64 -11.86 2.78 -8.74
N LYS A 65 -11.59 3.10 -10.02
CA LYS A 65 -10.24 3.39 -10.54
C LYS A 65 -9.87 4.85 -10.28
N VAL A 66 -9.58 5.17 -9.03
CA VAL A 66 -9.28 6.55 -8.62
C VAL A 66 -7.85 6.91 -9.04
N GLY A 67 -7.70 7.69 -10.11
CA GLY A 67 -6.40 7.99 -10.72
C GLY A 67 -5.37 8.60 -9.77
N SER A 68 -5.80 9.48 -8.85
CA SER A 68 -4.92 10.07 -7.83
C SER A 68 -4.39 9.03 -6.83
N CYS A 69 -5.16 7.99 -6.53
CA CYS A 69 -4.71 6.88 -5.68
C CYS A 69 -3.73 5.98 -6.45
N ILE A 70 -4.06 5.61 -7.69
CA ILE A 70 -3.22 4.74 -8.54
C ILE A 70 -1.85 5.37 -8.79
N ALA A 71 -1.78 6.68 -9.05
CA ALA A 71 -0.54 7.40 -9.34
C ALA A 71 0.55 7.22 -8.26
N CYS A 72 0.16 7.13 -6.99
CA CYS A 72 1.10 6.85 -5.90
C CYS A 72 1.30 5.34 -5.69
N HIS A 73 0.25 4.54 -5.78
CA HIS A 73 0.32 3.11 -5.48
C HIS A 73 1.11 2.32 -6.53
N VAL A 74 1.18 2.78 -7.78
CA VAL A 74 1.99 2.15 -8.85
C VAL A 74 3.48 2.06 -8.51
N LEU A 75 3.98 2.94 -7.65
CA LEU A 75 5.35 2.93 -7.16
C LEU A 75 5.67 1.65 -6.37
N VAL A 76 4.65 1.08 -5.71
CA VAL A 76 4.72 -0.20 -5.01
C VAL A 76 3.96 -1.29 -5.78
N ARG A 77 3.93 -1.21 -7.13
CA ARG A 77 3.35 -2.27 -7.98
C ARG A 77 3.95 -3.64 -7.71
N HIS A 78 5.21 -3.71 -7.27
CA HIS A 78 5.85 -4.97 -6.91
C HIS A 78 5.38 -5.50 -5.54
N GLN A 79 4.69 -4.69 -4.74
CA GLN A 79 4.08 -5.07 -3.46
C GLN A 79 2.56 -5.19 -3.58
N ASP A 80 2.07 -5.65 -4.72
CA ASP A 80 0.65 -5.74 -4.99
C ASP A 80 -0.09 -4.40 -4.86
N LEU A 81 0.56 -3.26 -5.17
CA LEU A 81 0.00 -1.91 -5.01
C LEU A 81 -0.41 -1.56 -3.57
N VAL A 82 0.10 -2.24 -2.55
CA VAL A 82 -0.16 -1.91 -1.14
C VAL A 82 1.17 -1.55 -0.48
N PHE A 83 1.19 -0.41 0.22
CA PHE A 83 2.27 -0.10 1.16
C PHE A 83 2.06 -0.98 2.40
N ALA A 84 2.60 -2.19 2.36
CA ALA A 84 2.30 -3.21 3.35
C ALA A 84 2.64 -2.72 4.77
N PRO A 85 1.79 -3.00 5.77
CA PRO A 85 2.16 -2.79 7.15
C PRO A 85 3.31 -3.75 7.51
N PRO A 86 4.27 -3.32 8.34
CA PRO A 86 5.29 -4.23 8.85
C PRO A 86 4.69 -5.45 9.56
N PRO A 87 5.37 -6.61 9.57
CA PRO A 87 6.74 -6.85 9.09
C PRO A 87 6.84 -7.39 7.66
N THR A 88 5.73 -7.57 6.93
CA THR A 88 5.78 -8.12 5.56
C THR A 88 6.02 -7.01 4.53
N GLN A 89 6.81 -7.30 3.50
CA GLN A 89 7.04 -6.41 2.34
C GLN A 89 7.60 -5.02 2.72
N LEU A 90 8.61 -5.01 3.61
CA LEU A 90 9.29 -3.78 4.04
C LEU A 90 9.95 -3.07 2.85
N LEU A 91 9.76 -1.75 2.77
CA LEU A 91 10.48 -0.87 1.85
C LEU A 91 11.92 -0.62 2.32
N PRO A 92 12.91 -0.66 1.41
CA PRO A 92 14.27 -0.22 1.70
C PRO A 92 14.31 1.21 2.23
N ILE A 93 15.27 1.51 3.13
CA ILE A 93 15.45 2.86 3.69
C ILE A 93 15.69 3.90 2.59
N THR A 94 16.41 3.53 1.53
CA THR A 94 16.66 4.40 0.36
C THR A 94 15.37 4.78 -0.34
N THR A 95 14.50 3.81 -0.60
CA THR A 95 13.17 4.00 -1.17
C THR A 95 12.30 4.88 -0.26
N TRP A 96 12.29 4.62 1.05
CA TRP A 96 11.53 5.42 2.01
C TRP A 96 12.01 6.88 2.02
N LYS A 97 13.32 7.13 2.05
CA LYS A 97 13.90 8.48 2.01
C LYS A 97 13.60 9.23 0.70
N ALA A 98 13.50 8.51 -0.42
CA ALA A 98 13.11 9.10 -1.69
C ALA A 98 11.65 9.62 -1.66
N PHE A 99 10.76 8.92 -0.97
CA PHE A 99 9.35 9.33 -0.85
C PHE A 99 9.09 10.38 0.23
N PHE A 100 9.82 10.28 1.34
CA PHE A 100 9.61 11.14 2.51
C PHE A 100 10.90 11.86 2.92
N PRO A 101 11.51 12.66 2.03
CA PRO A 101 12.84 13.22 2.24
C PRO A 101 12.94 14.19 3.44
N LYS A 102 11.81 14.73 3.89
CA LYS A 102 11.72 15.68 5.02
C LYS A 102 11.23 15.03 6.31
N GLN A 103 10.94 13.74 6.30
CA GLN A 103 10.40 13.04 7.46
C GLN A 103 11.48 12.15 8.07
N GLU A 104 11.51 12.07 9.39
CA GLU A 104 12.35 11.09 10.08
C GLU A 104 11.71 9.70 10.00
N ILE A 105 12.53 8.69 9.69
CA ILE A 105 12.07 7.31 9.65
C ILE A 105 11.82 6.79 11.07
N ASN A 106 10.70 6.12 11.28
CA ASN A 106 10.37 5.57 12.60
C ASN A 106 11.45 4.55 13.04
N PRO A 107 12.08 4.71 14.23
CA PRO A 107 13.11 3.78 14.73
C PRO A 107 12.63 2.33 14.84
N VAL A 108 11.35 2.10 15.13
CA VAL A 108 10.73 0.76 15.16
C VAL A 108 10.74 0.14 13.77
N TYR A 109 10.45 0.93 12.73
CA TYR A 109 10.50 0.47 11.34
C TYR A 109 11.94 0.13 10.91
N VAL A 110 12.92 0.93 11.35
CA VAL A 110 14.35 0.62 11.13
C VAL A 110 14.75 -0.69 11.83
N ALA A 111 14.31 -0.91 13.07
CA ALA A 111 14.55 -2.15 13.79
C ALA A 111 13.92 -3.35 13.08
N LEU A 112 12.68 -3.22 12.60
CA LEU A 112 11.98 -4.26 11.84
C LEU A 112 12.76 -4.67 10.59
N ILE A 113 13.32 -3.71 9.83
CA ILE A 113 14.17 -4.01 8.67
C ILE A 113 15.42 -4.82 9.07
N LYS A 114 16.06 -4.48 10.19
CA LYS A 114 17.26 -5.19 10.68
C LYS A 114 16.93 -6.62 11.12
N HIS A 115 15.77 -6.83 11.75
CA HIS A 115 15.33 -8.14 12.22
C HIS A 115 14.75 -9.02 11.11
N HIS A 116 14.20 -8.43 10.05
CA HIS A 116 13.55 -9.12 8.94
C HIS A 116 14.13 -8.72 7.56
N PRO A 117 15.44 -8.90 7.31
CA PRO A 117 16.04 -8.57 6.02
C PRO A 117 15.46 -9.38 4.85
N GLU A 118 14.88 -10.56 5.13
CA GLU A 118 14.16 -11.40 4.18
C GLU A 118 12.83 -10.83 3.70
N ALA A 119 12.24 -9.91 4.48
CA ALA A 119 10.98 -9.25 4.16
C ALA A 119 11.15 -7.96 3.37
N LEU A 120 12.39 -7.53 3.12
CA LEU A 120 12.69 -6.39 2.25
C LEU A 120 12.31 -6.69 0.81
N VAL A 121 11.53 -5.79 0.23
CA VAL A 121 11.18 -5.87 -1.18
C VAL A 121 12.35 -5.35 -2.01
N ARG A 122 12.82 -6.20 -2.91
CA ARG A 122 13.91 -5.94 -3.87
C ARG A 122 13.34 -5.76 -5.27
#